data_AF-Q0PW42-F1
#
_entry.id   AF-Q0PW42-F1
#
_cell.length_a   1.000
_cell.length_b   1.000
_cell.length_c   1.000
_cell.angle_alpha   90.00
_cell.angle_beta   90.00
_cell.angle_gamma   90.00
#
_symmetry.space_group_name_H-M   'P 1'
#
loop_
_entity.id
_entity.type
_entity.pdbx_description
1 polymer ?
#
loop_
_entity_poly.entity_id
_entity_poly.type
_entity_poly.pdbx_seq_one_letter_code
_entity_poly.pdbx_strand_id
1 'polypeptide(L)'
;RYLGIHIASPVFDGAREEDVWETLEEAGMSRDAKTVLYDGRTGEPFDNRVSVGIMYMIKLAHMVDDKLHARSTGPYYTCIRRRHLAGKAQFGGQRFGEMEPG
;
A
#
# COMPACT_ATOMS: atom_id res chain seq x y z
N ARG A 1 -25.23 -14.87 1.10
CA ARG A 1 -24.87 -15.18 2.51
C ARG A 1 -23.36 -15.36 2.52
N TYR A 2 -22.57 -14.54 3.21
CA TYR A 2 -21.12 -14.82 3.30
C TYR A 2 -20.91 -15.93 4.34
N LEU A 3 -20.11 -16.95 4.01
CA LEU A 3 -19.94 -18.15 4.85
C LEU A 3 -19.35 -17.84 6.23
N GLY A 4 -18.68 -16.68 6.41
CA GLY A 4 -18.17 -16.24 7.72
C GLY A 4 -17.13 -17.20 8.33
N ILE A 5 -16.55 -18.06 7.49
CA ILE A 5 -15.59 -19.09 7.88
C ILE A 5 -14.16 -18.58 7.73
N HIS A 6 -13.27 -19.09 8.58
CA HIS A 6 -11.84 -18.93 8.41
C HIS A 6 -11.30 -20.09 7.57
N ILE A 7 -10.68 -19.77 6.44
CA ILE A 7 -10.11 -20.75 5.51
C ILE A 7 -8.59 -20.79 5.73
N ALA A 8 -8.03 -21.98 5.84
CA ALA A 8 -6.59 -22.21 5.90
C ALA A 8 -6.14 -22.96 4.65
N SER A 9 -5.27 -22.35 3.85
CA SER A 9 -4.67 -22.98 2.68
C SER A 9 -3.18 -23.25 2.98
N PRO A 10 -2.78 -24.53 3.12
CA PRO A 10 -1.37 -24.91 3.28
C PRO A 10 -0.49 -24.40 2.12
N VAL A 11 0.82 -24.28 2.37
CA VAL A 11 1.78 -23.77 1.37
C VAL A 11 1.98 -24.73 0.20
N PHE A 12 1.92 -26.05 0.46
CA PHE A 12 2.22 -27.09 -0.54
C PHE A 12 1.00 -27.90 -1.00
N ASP A 13 -0.13 -27.76 -0.31
CA ASP A 13 -1.41 -28.40 -0.66
C ASP A 13 -2.53 -27.39 -0.42
N GLY A 14 -2.48 -26.32 -1.20
CA GLY A 14 -3.40 -25.19 -1.06
C GLY A 14 -4.74 -25.42 -1.75
N ALA A 15 -5.65 -24.47 -1.55
CA ALA A 15 -6.94 -24.46 -2.25
C ALA A 15 -6.72 -24.45 -3.78
N ARG A 16 -7.31 -25.41 -4.49
CA ARG A 16 -7.28 -25.47 -5.95
C ARG A 16 -8.34 -24.54 -6.54
N GLU A 17 -8.24 -24.28 -7.83
CA GLU A 17 -9.20 -23.42 -8.53
C GLU A 17 -10.63 -23.96 -8.43
N GLU A 18 -10.80 -25.29 -8.53
CA GLU A 18 -12.06 -26.00 -8.36
C GLU A 18 -12.69 -25.78 -6.99
N ASP A 19 -11.91 -25.90 -5.91
CA ASP A 19 -12.36 -25.68 -4.53
C ASP A 19 -12.84 -24.23 -4.32
N VAL A 20 -12.14 -23.27 -4.94
CA VAL A 20 -12.48 -21.84 -4.86
C VAL A 20 -13.82 -21.57 -5.55
N TRP A 21 -14.04 -22.14 -6.73
CA TRP A 21 -15.29 -21.97 -7.47
C TRP A 21 -16.48 -22.63 -6.77
N GLU A 22 -16.30 -23.83 -6.20
CA GLU A 22 -17.34 -24.51 -5.41
C GLU A 22 -17.70 -23.71 -4.15
N THR A 23 -16.70 -23.22 -3.43
CA THR A 23 -16.92 -22.38 -2.23
C THR A 23 -17.64 -21.06 -2.58
N LEU A 24 -17.35 -20.47 -3.75
CA LEU A 24 -18.03 -19.27 -4.25
C LEU A 24 -19.51 -19.55 -4.56
N GLU A 25 -19.82 -20.70 -5.18
CA GLU A 25 -21.20 -21.13 -5.46
C GLU A 25 -21.95 -21.42 -4.15
N GLU A 26 -21.32 -22.09 -3.18
CA GLU A 26 -21.90 -22.34 -1.85
C GLU A 26 -22.21 -21.05 -1.09
N ALA A 27 -21.34 -20.03 -1.20
CA ALA A 27 -21.57 -18.70 -0.64
C ALA A 27 -22.68 -17.91 -1.39
N GLY A 28 -23.17 -18.42 -2.52
CA GLY A 28 -24.16 -17.76 -3.37
C GLY A 28 -23.59 -16.54 -4.12
N MET A 29 -22.28 -16.54 -4.39
CA MET A 29 -21.64 -15.56 -5.24
C MET A 29 -21.68 -16.02 -6.71
N SER A 30 -21.58 -15.08 -7.64
CA SER A 30 -21.50 -15.43 -9.06
C SER A 30 -20.19 -16.18 -9.35
N ARG A 31 -20.25 -17.16 -10.26
CA ARG A 31 -19.08 -17.95 -10.69
C ARG A 31 -17.98 -17.13 -11.35
N ASP A 32 -18.23 -15.86 -11.68
CA ASP A 32 -17.19 -14.95 -12.16
C ASP A 32 -16.53 -14.12 -11.04
N ALA A 33 -16.95 -14.31 -9.78
CA ALA A 33 -16.51 -13.55 -8.60
C ALA A 33 -16.59 -12.02 -8.76
N LYS A 34 -17.45 -11.53 -9.67
CA LYS A 34 -17.62 -10.10 -9.95
C LYS A 34 -18.97 -9.60 -9.45
N THR A 35 -19.03 -8.34 -9.10
CA THR A 35 -20.27 -7.64 -8.73
C THR A 35 -20.44 -6.35 -9.54
N VAL A 36 -21.68 -5.91 -9.70
CA VAL A 36 -21.95 -4.54 -10.17
C VAL A 36 -21.58 -3.60 -9.03
N LEU A 37 -20.74 -2.62 -9.34
CA LEU A 37 -20.33 -1.58 -8.41
C LEU A 37 -21.02 -0.28 -8.84
N TYR A 38 -21.34 0.58 -7.88
CA TYR A 38 -21.97 1.88 -8.13
C TYR A 38 -21.01 2.98 -7.70
N ASP A 39 -20.89 4.04 -8.50
CA ASP A 39 -20.09 5.20 -8.12
C ASP A 39 -20.72 5.90 -6.91
N GLY A 40 -19.96 6.01 -5.82
CA GLY A 40 -20.40 6.66 -4.59
C GLY A 40 -20.63 8.18 -4.71
N ARG A 41 -20.23 8.80 -5.83
CA ARG A 41 -20.46 10.23 -6.09
C ARG A 41 -21.72 10.49 -6.90
N THR A 42 -21.96 9.72 -7.97
CA THR A 42 -23.06 9.95 -8.92
C THR A 42 -24.21 8.96 -8.75
N GLY A 43 -23.97 7.78 -8.18
CA GLY A 43 -24.96 6.70 -8.05
C GLY A 43 -25.13 5.85 -9.31
N GLU A 44 -24.38 6.12 -10.38
CA GLU A 44 -24.43 5.35 -11.62
C GLU A 44 -23.64 4.02 -11.49
N PRO A 45 -24.11 2.92 -12.10
CA PRO A 45 -23.36 1.67 -12.15
C PRO A 45 -22.13 1.81 -13.06
N PHE A 46 -21.03 1.14 -12.72
CA PHE A 46 -19.88 1.04 -13.61
C PHE A 46 -20.22 0.19 -14.85
N ASP A 47 -19.67 0.56 -16.02
CA ASP A 47 -19.91 -0.11 -17.30
C ASP A 47 -19.56 -1.60 -17.28
N ASN A 48 -18.53 -1.97 -16.51
CA ASN A 48 -18.04 -3.33 -16.41
C ASN A 48 -18.21 -3.87 -14.98
N ARG A 49 -18.54 -5.16 -14.86
CA ARG A 49 -18.57 -5.86 -13.57
C ARG A 49 -17.16 -5.89 -12.96
N VAL A 50 -17.05 -5.54 -11.68
CA VAL A 50 -15.79 -5.39 -10.96
C VAL A 50 -15.59 -6.57 -10.01
N SER A 51 -14.37 -7.10 -9.95
CA SER A 51 -14.00 -8.12 -8.96
C SER A 51 -13.80 -7.46 -7.60
N VAL A 52 -14.58 -7.89 -6.61
CA VAL A 52 -14.53 -7.36 -5.24
C VAL A 52 -14.28 -8.54 -4.30
N GLY A 53 -13.34 -8.37 -3.38
CA GLY A 53 -12.96 -9.42 -2.43
C GLY A 53 -12.32 -8.85 -1.17
N ILE A 54 -12.10 -9.73 -0.20
CA ILE A 54 -11.43 -9.42 1.06
C ILE A 54 -9.96 -9.81 0.92
N MET A 55 -9.06 -8.83 1.07
CA MET A 55 -7.61 -9.06 1.01
C MET A 55 -6.97 -8.67 2.34
N TYR A 56 -6.02 -9.49 2.81
CA TYR A 56 -5.25 -9.17 4.00
C TYR A 56 -4.19 -8.12 3.67
N MET A 57 -4.30 -6.93 4.27
CA MET A 57 -3.40 -5.81 4.04
C MET A 57 -2.48 -5.60 5.25
N ILE A 58 -1.19 -5.39 5.01
CA ILE A 58 -0.20 -5.04 6.04
C ILE A 58 0.30 -3.61 5.78
N LYS A 59 0.23 -2.76 6.82
CA LYS A 59 0.82 -1.42 6.78
C LYS A 59 2.27 -1.48 7.24
N LEU A 60 3.20 -1.13 6.36
CA LEU A 60 4.61 -1.03 6.70
C LEU A 60 4.89 0.26 7.48
N ALA A 61 5.91 0.24 8.34
CA ALA A 61 6.30 1.38 9.20
C ALA A 61 6.89 2.59 8.44
N HIS A 62 6.82 2.60 7.11
CA HIS A 62 7.46 3.60 6.25
C HIS A 62 6.52 4.76 5.94
N MET A 63 6.09 5.48 6.98
CA MET A 63 5.19 6.62 6.86
C MET A 63 5.86 7.81 6.18
N VAL A 64 5.04 8.60 5.46
CA VAL A 64 5.49 9.85 4.83
C VAL A 64 5.91 10.88 5.89
N ASP A 65 5.25 10.89 7.05
CA ASP A 65 5.57 11.79 8.17
C ASP A 65 7.01 11.60 8.67
N ASP A 66 7.46 10.34 8.80
CA ASP A 66 8.84 10.02 9.15
C ASP A 66 9.83 10.32 8.02
N LYS A 67 9.32 10.52 6.79
CA LYS A 67 10.11 10.78 5.58
C LYS A 67 10.21 12.27 5.25
N LEU A 68 9.25 13.08 5.68
CA LEU A 68 9.21 14.52 5.47
C LEU A 68 10.40 15.21 6.15
N HIS A 69 11.27 15.81 5.34
CA HIS A 69 12.39 16.64 5.79
C HIS A 69 12.54 17.81 4.84
N ALA A 70 11.93 18.93 5.19
CA ALA A 70 12.08 20.19 4.48
C ALA A 70 12.95 21.12 5.33
N ARG A 71 13.96 21.73 4.72
CA ARG A 71 14.83 22.72 5.38
C ARG A 71 14.81 24.02 4.58
N SER A 72 14.52 25.14 5.25
CA SER A 72 14.64 26.50 4.68
C SER A 72 15.94 27.19 5.10
N THR A 73 16.27 27.25 6.39
CA THR A 73 17.57 27.75 6.93
C THR A 73 17.84 27.11 8.30
N GLY A 74 19.07 26.68 8.60
CA GLY A 74 19.43 26.09 9.91
C GLY A 74 20.90 26.34 10.29
N PRO A 75 21.29 26.21 11.57
CA PRO A 75 22.54 26.74 12.10
C PRO A 75 23.80 26.07 11.53
N TYR A 76 24.83 26.89 11.23
CA TYR A 76 26.15 26.46 10.75
C TYR A 76 27.14 26.29 11.92
N TYR A 77 27.09 25.17 12.65
CA TYR A 77 28.08 24.93 13.71
C TYR A 77 28.80 23.58 13.54
N THR A 78 29.44 23.38 12.38
CA THR A 78 30.62 22.50 12.28
C THR A 78 31.87 23.39 12.28
N CYS A 79 32.61 23.43 13.39
CA CYS A 79 33.70 24.39 13.63
C CYS A 79 34.93 24.22 12.71
N ILE A 80 35.02 23.16 11.90
CA ILE A 80 36.23 22.90 11.08
C ILE A 80 35.98 23.02 9.56
N ARG A 81 34.73 22.89 9.07
CA ARG A 81 34.44 22.95 7.61
C ARG A 81 33.20 23.74 7.18
N ARG A 82 32.48 24.41 8.10
CA ARG A 82 31.22 25.14 7.80
C ARG A 82 30.24 24.39 6.86
N ARG A 83 30.24 23.05 6.90
CA ARG A 83 29.27 22.23 6.16
C ARG A 83 28.05 22.00 7.04
N HIS A 84 26.88 21.86 6.43
CA HIS A 84 25.69 21.45 7.17
C HIS A 84 25.88 20.01 7.69
N LEU A 85 25.34 19.74 8.88
CA LEU A 85 25.40 18.42 9.52
C LEU A 85 24.69 17.36 8.65
N ALA A 86 25.00 16.08 8.85
CA ALA A 86 24.33 14.97 8.17
C ALA A 86 23.25 14.37 9.08
N GLY A 87 22.08 14.07 8.52
CA GLY A 87 21.01 13.33 9.22
C GLY A 87 19.83 14.18 9.69
N LYS A 88 18.66 13.53 9.77
CA LYS A 88 17.37 14.12 10.18
C LYS A 88 17.37 14.69 11.59
N ALA A 89 18.03 14.00 12.53
CA ALA A 89 18.02 14.37 13.94
C ALA A 89 18.70 15.71 14.25
N GLN A 90 19.45 16.29 13.31
CA GLN A 90 20.21 17.53 13.51
C GLN A 90 19.90 18.59 12.44
N PHE A 91 18.73 18.52 11.78
CA PHE A 91 18.39 19.40 10.66
C PHE A 91 19.47 19.42 9.56
N GLY A 92 20.09 18.26 9.32
CA GLY A 92 21.15 18.11 8.34
C GLY A 92 20.66 18.35 6.91
N GLY A 93 21.48 19.00 6.09
CA GLY A 93 21.16 19.25 4.68
C GLY A 93 21.21 17.98 3.83
N GLN A 94 20.50 17.97 2.70
CA GLN A 94 20.69 16.94 1.68
C GLN A 94 22.11 17.05 1.12
N ARG A 95 22.78 15.90 0.93
CA ARG A 95 24.11 15.89 0.33
C ARG A 95 23.95 16.06 -1.18
N PHE A 96 24.46 17.16 -1.71
CA PHE A 96 24.69 17.30 -3.16
C PHE A 96 25.95 16.52 -3.52
N GLY A 97 25.82 15.53 -4.40
CA GLY A 97 26.90 14.64 -4.83
C GLY A 97 27.62 15.15 -6.09
N GLU A 98 28.77 14.57 -6.42
CA GLU A 98 29.55 14.94 -7.62
C GLU A 98 28.85 14.62 -8.96
N MET A 99 27.74 13.87 -8.94
CA MET A 99 26.93 13.53 -10.13
C MET A 99 25.72 14.43 -10.36
N GLU A 100 25.45 15.36 -9.45
CA GLU A 100 24.36 16.34 -9.60
C GLU A 100 24.75 17.68 -10.27
N PRO A 101 26.03 18.05 -10.50
CA PRO A 101 26.34 19.19 -11.36
C PRO A 101 26.24 18.77 -12.83
N GLY A 102 25.17 19.22 -13.48
CA GLY A 102 25.11 19.39 -14.93
C GLY A 102 25.75 20.70 -15.35
#